data_AF-A0AAW3JZ65-F1
#
_entry.id   AF-A0AAW3JZ65-F1
#
_cell.length_a   1.000
_cell.length_b   1.000
_cell.length_c   1.000
_cell.angle_alpha   90.00
_cell.angle_beta   90.00
_cell.angle_gamma   90.00
#
_symmetry.space_group_name_H-M   'P 1'
#
loop_
_entity.id
_entity.type
_entity.pdbx_description
1 polymer ?
#
loop_
_entity_poly.entity_id
_entity_poly.type
_entity_poly.pdbx_seq_one_letter_code
_entity_poly.pdbx_strand_id
1 'polypeptide(L)'
;MTKTYEIRTLSDFFKIPNDRIEDCLKEFAVGLEFLKANHELMGLENGQMEFFNWTDDGKKNITADFKFGKDVIRSEVKEEG
;
A
#
# COMPACT_ATOMS: atom_id res chain seq x y z
N MET A 1 -18.90 -4.60 -4.59
CA MET A 1 -18.61 -5.16 -3.24
C MET A 1 -17.19 -4.74 -2.92
N THR A 2 -16.95 -4.14 -1.76
CA THR A 2 -15.61 -3.74 -1.34
C THR A 2 -14.84 -4.94 -0.83
N LYS A 3 -13.62 -5.16 -1.32
CA LYS A 3 -12.75 -6.26 -0.85
C LYS A 3 -11.31 -5.79 -0.67
N THR A 4 -10.73 -6.12 0.47
CA THR A 4 -9.34 -5.79 0.78
C THR A 4 -8.45 -7.00 0.54
N TYR A 5 -7.30 -6.76 -0.08
CA TYR A 5 -6.27 -7.74 -0.40
C TYR A 5 -4.98 -7.34 0.30
N GLU A 6 -4.48 -8.18 1.19
CA GLU A 6 -3.11 -8.06 1.71
C GLU A 6 -2.15 -8.63 0.67
N ILE A 7 -1.20 -7.79 0.24
CA ILE A 7 -0.13 -8.16 -0.67
C ILE A 7 1.20 -8.11 0.08
N ARG A 8 1.72 -9.29 0.40
CA ARG A 8 3.00 -9.50 1.08
C ARG A 8 4.02 -10.16 0.17
N THR A 9 3.55 -10.98 -0.76
CA THR A 9 4.34 -11.74 -1.72
C THR A 9 3.77 -11.58 -3.12
N LEU A 10 4.57 -11.89 -4.14
CA LEU A 10 4.09 -11.88 -5.54
C LEU A 10 2.92 -12.85 -5.76
N SER A 11 2.86 -13.95 -5.00
CA SER A 11 1.76 -14.92 -5.08
C SER A 11 0.43 -14.35 -4.59
N ASP A 12 0.43 -13.30 -3.77
CA ASP A 12 -0.81 -12.70 -3.27
C ASP A 12 -1.59 -11.97 -4.38
N PHE A 13 -0.92 -11.57 -5.47
CA PHE A 13 -1.59 -10.98 -6.63
C PHE A 13 -2.55 -11.96 -7.32
N PHE A 14 -2.38 -13.28 -7.17
CA PHE A 14 -3.35 -14.26 -7.67
C PHE A 14 -4.71 -14.18 -6.97
N LYS A 15 -4.80 -13.51 -5.82
CA LYS A 15 -6.07 -13.27 -5.11
C LYS A 15 -6.87 -12.12 -5.74
N ILE A 16 -6.21 -11.23 -6.49
CA ILE A 16 -6.81 -10.08 -7.15
C ILE A 16 -7.44 -10.53 -8.49
N PRO A 17 -8.69 -10.13 -8.79
CA PRO A 17 -9.30 -10.37 -10.09
C PRO A 17 -8.44 -9.80 -11.24
N ASN A 18 -8.29 -10.56 -12.34
CA ASN A 18 -7.40 -10.18 -13.45
C ASN A 18 -7.68 -8.79 -14.03
N ASP A 19 -8.95 -8.39 -14.10
CA ASP A 19 -9.40 -7.09 -14.58
C ASP A 19 -9.08 -5.93 -13.63
N ARG A 20 -8.64 -6.21 -12.40
CA ARG A 20 -8.36 -5.23 -11.35
C ARG A 20 -6.89 -5.13 -10.95
N ILE A 21 -6.01 -5.95 -11.55
CA ILE A 21 -4.56 -5.92 -11.28
C ILE A 21 -3.98 -4.55 -11.65
N GLU A 22 -4.43 -3.96 -12.77
CA GLU A 22 -3.93 -2.65 -13.21
C GLU A 22 -4.29 -1.53 -12.21
N ASP A 23 -5.53 -1.52 -11.71
CA ASP A 23 -5.97 -0.56 -10.69
C ASP A 23 -5.13 -0.69 -9.42
N CYS A 24 -4.96 -1.91 -8.93
CA CYS A 24 -4.13 -2.20 -7.75
C CYS A 24 -2.70 -1.68 -7.90
N LEU A 25 -2.06 -1.93 -9.05
CA LEU A 25 -0.68 -1.49 -9.31
C LEU A 25 -0.57 0.02 -9.47
N LYS A 26 -1.55 0.68 -10.11
CA LYS A 26 -1.59 2.15 -10.23
C LYS A 26 -1.73 2.82 -8.88
N GLU A 27 -2.65 2.33 -8.05
CA GLU A 27 -2.79 2.83 -6.70
C GLU A 27 -1.50 2.57 -5.92
N PHE A 28 -0.98 1.34 -5.90
CA PHE A 28 0.29 1.05 -5.22
C PHE A 28 1.43 2.00 -5.62
N ALA A 29 1.55 2.37 -6.90
CA ALA A 29 2.55 3.34 -7.35
C ALA A 29 2.37 4.72 -6.67
N VAL A 30 1.14 5.25 -6.62
CA VAL A 30 0.83 6.53 -5.94
C VAL A 30 1.14 6.45 -4.45
N GLY A 31 0.76 5.35 -3.80
CA GLY A 31 1.08 5.12 -2.39
C GLY A 31 2.58 5.09 -2.16
N LEU A 32 3.31 4.37 -3.01
CA LEU A 32 4.77 4.25 -2.92
C LEU A 32 5.46 5.60 -3.07
N GLU A 33 5.01 6.49 -3.95
CA GLU A 33 5.52 7.86 -4.07
C GLU A 33 5.34 8.64 -2.76
N PHE A 34 4.14 8.61 -2.17
CA PHE A 34 3.84 9.24 -0.89
C PHE A 34 4.72 8.70 0.25
N LEU A 35 4.92 7.38 0.26
CA LEU A 35 5.70 6.71 1.28
C LEU A 35 7.18 7.02 1.17
N LYS A 36 7.73 7.09 -0.05
CA LYS A 36 9.11 7.51 -0.27
C LYS A 36 9.34 8.96 0.18
N ALA A 37 8.43 9.86 -0.17
CA ALA A 37 8.50 11.25 0.29
C ALA A 37 8.46 11.36 1.83
N ASN A 38 7.58 10.60 2.48
CA ASN A 38 7.50 10.59 3.95
C ASN A 38 8.71 9.91 4.61
N HIS A 39 9.25 8.85 4.01
CA HIS A 39 10.43 8.16 4.51
C HIS A 39 11.66 9.08 4.50
N GLU A 40 11.84 9.85 3.43
CA GLU A 40 12.88 10.88 3.31
C GLU A 40 12.66 12.01 4.33
N LEU A 41 11.43 12.48 4.51
CA LEU A 41 11.10 13.57 5.43
C LEU A 41 11.25 13.19 6.91
N MET A 42 10.87 11.97 7.27
CA MET A 42 10.84 11.50 8.67
C MET A 42 12.17 10.85 9.12
N GLY A 43 13.20 10.80 8.26
CA GLY A 43 14.51 10.21 8.59
C GLY A 43 14.44 8.72 8.91
N LEU A 44 13.48 8.02 8.31
CA LEU A 44 13.12 6.65 8.65
C LEU A 44 14.03 5.62 7.96
N GLU A 45 15.34 5.89 7.83
CA GLU A 45 16.30 5.19 6.96
C GLU A 45 16.37 3.65 7.09
N ASN A 46 15.87 3.09 8.20
CA ASN A 46 15.83 1.65 8.47
C ASN A 46 14.42 1.03 8.35
N GLY A 47 13.45 1.77 7.83
CA GLY A 47 12.09 1.32 7.61
C GLY A 47 11.98 0.30 6.50
N GLN A 48 11.30 -0.80 6.77
CA GLN A 48 10.95 -1.77 5.75
C GLN A 48 9.43 -1.82 5.60
N MET A 49 8.96 -1.60 4.38
CA MET A 49 7.59 -1.92 4.01
C MET A 49 7.49 -3.45 3.88
N GLU A 50 6.72 -4.10 4.75
CA GLU A 50 6.58 -5.56 4.71
C GLU A 50 5.40 -6.01 3.84
N PHE A 51 4.33 -5.22 3.79
CA PHE A 51 3.14 -5.51 3.00
C PHE A 51 2.32 -4.23 2.77
N PHE A 52 1.43 -4.28 1.78
CA PHE A 52 0.39 -3.28 1.61
C PHE A 52 -0.98 -3.94 1.51
N ASN A 53 -2.00 -3.22 1.97
CA ASN A 53 -3.40 -3.59 1.81
C ASN A 53 -4.01 -2.71 0.73
N TRP A 54 -4.46 -3.35 -0.34
CA TRP A 54 -5.23 -2.66 -1.38
C TRP A 54 -6.71 -2.99 -1.20
N THR A 55 -7.53 -1.95 -1.15
CA THR A 55 -8.99 -2.11 -1.05
C THR A 55 -9.61 -1.76 -2.38
N ASP A 56 -10.23 -2.75 -3.01
CA ASP A 56 -11.05 -2.55 -4.19
C ASP A 56 -12.38 -1.90 -3.78
N ASP A 57 -12.40 -0.57 -3.69
CA ASP A 57 -13.59 0.24 -3.41
C ASP A 57 -13.92 1.24 -4.54
N GLY A 58 -13.18 1.21 -5.64
CA GLY A 58 -13.31 2.17 -6.75
C GLY A 58 -12.78 3.57 -6.41
N LYS A 59 -12.08 3.73 -5.28
CA LYS A 59 -11.39 4.95 -4.86
C LYS A 59 -9.89 4.67 -4.82
N LYS A 60 -9.08 5.71 -4.77
CA LYS A 60 -7.62 5.58 -4.64
C LYS A 60 -7.22 5.64 -3.16
N ASN A 61 -7.50 4.55 -2.45
CA ASN A 61 -7.22 4.42 -1.02
C ASN A 61 -6.18 3.33 -0.79
N ILE A 62 -5.05 3.70 -0.20
CA ILE A 62 -3.96 2.75 0.07
C ILE A 62 -3.68 2.74 1.55
N THR A 63 -3.72 1.56 2.13
CA THR A 63 -3.27 1.34 3.50
C THR A 63 -2.02 0.49 3.46
N ALA A 64 -0.92 0.98 4.03
CA ALA A 64 0.31 0.23 4.11
C ALA A 64 0.82 0.22 5.55
N ASP A 65 1.37 -0.92 5.97
CA ASP A 65 1.95 -1.07 7.29
C ASP A 65 3.49 -1.11 7.13
N PHE A 66 4.17 -0.18 7.80
CA PHE A 66 5.61 0.00 7.79
C PHE A 66 6.18 -0.54 9.07
N LYS A 67 7.22 -1.38 8.96
CA LYS A 67 7.93 -1.88 10.13
C LYS A 67 9.24 -1.12 10.31
N PHE A 68 9.44 -0.60 11.51
CA PHE A 68 10.66 0.04 11.98
C PHE A 68 11.19 -0.72 13.18
N GLY A 69 12.05 -1.70 12.94
CA GLY A 69 12.51 -2.60 14.00
C GLY A 69 11.36 -3.40 14.62
N LYS A 70 10.92 -3.02 15.83
CA LYS A 70 9.78 -3.64 16.53
C LYS A 70 8.47 -2.90 16.35
N ASP A 71 8.51 -1.65 15.87
CA ASP A 71 7.34 -0.80 15.74
C ASP A 71 6.68 -0.98 14.37
N VAL A 72 5.35 -0.95 14.34
CA VAL A 72 4.57 -0.97 13.10
C VAL A 72 3.75 0.32 13.02
N ILE A 73 3.97 1.09 11.97
CA ILE A 73 3.20 2.30 11.66
C ILE A 73 2.26 1.97 10.51
N ARG A 74 0.96 2.22 10.70
CA ARG A 74 -0.02 2.18 9.63
C ARG A 74 -0.10 3.56 8.97
N SER A 75 0.12 3.61 7.67
CA SER A 75 -0.15 4.78 6.84
C SER A 75 -1.42 4.55 6.02
N GLU A 76 -2.28 5.56 5.98
CA GLU A 76 -3.43 5.61 5.08
C GLU A 76 -3.27 6.80 4.16
N VAL A 77 -3.16 6.53 2.86
CA VAL A 77 -3.21 7.54 1.81
C VAL A 77 -4.61 7.50 1.20
N LYS A 78 -5.33 8.61 1.30
CA LYS A 78 -6.66 8.80 0.70
C LYS A 78 -6.55 9.93 -0.29
N GLU A 79 -6.97 9.71 -1.53
CA GLU A 79 -7.13 10.80 -2.50
C GLU A 79 -8.29 11.70 -2.04
N GLU A 80 -7.99 12.93 -1.62
CA GLU A 80 -9.02 13.97 -1.48
C GLU A 80 -9.43 14.42 -2.88
N GLY A 81 -10.70 14.21 -3.23
CA GLY A 81 -11.28 14.56 -4.52
C GLY A 81 -11.44 16.05 -4.77
#